data_AF-B8GF85-F1
#
_entry.id   AF-B8GF85-F1
#
_cell.length_a   1.000
_cell.length_b   1.000
_cell.length_c   1.000
_cell.angle_alpha   90.00
_cell.angle_beta   90.00
_cell.angle_gamma   90.00
#
_symmetry.space_group_name_H-M   'P 1'
#
loop_
_entity.id
_entity.type
_entity.pdbx_description
1 polymer ?
#
loop_
_entity_poly.entity_id
_entity_poly.type
_entity_poly.pdbx_seq_one_letter_code
_entity_poly.pdbx_strand_id
1 'polypeptide(L)'
;MDNRTFLIAGIIVAVLIAVVAVFFASSDPDGLESTALIIQGDKTLTSTAPPTAEVKEDIPGRFTYEAPMKDYSLGESLGSASEIIAMVSGVLLSLGLVLGATKILAHPNR
;
A
#
# COMPACT_ATOMS: atom_id res chain seq x y z
N MET A 1 23.69 16.44 16.91
CA MET A 1 22.27 16.05 16.92
C MET A 1 22.17 14.80 17.77
N ASP A 2 21.31 14.81 18.78
CA ASP A 2 21.31 13.75 19.79
C ASP A 2 20.69 12.47 19.23
N ASN A 3 21.19 11.30 19.65
CA ASN A 3 20.72 10.01 19.14
C ASN A 3 19.20 9.83 19.29
N ARG A 4 18.62 10.38 20.36
CA ARG A 4 17.17 10.38 20.58
C ARG A 4 16.43 11.21 19.53
N THR A 5 16.96 12.38 19.21
CA THR A 5 16.38 13.29 18.21
C THR A 5 16.44 12.67 16.81
N PHE A 6 17.53 11.99 16.47
CA PHE A 6 17.64 11.23 15.22
C PHE A 6 16.64 10.08 15.15
N LEU A 7 16.49 9.31 16.23
CA LEU A 7 15.54 8.19 16.31
C LEU A 7 14.09 8.68 16.15
N ILE A 8 13.72 9.74 16.88
CA ILE A 8 12.37 10.33 16.82
C ILE A 8 12.08 10.86 15.42
N ALA A 9 13.02 11.58 14.81
CA ALA A 9 12.87 12.07 13.44
C ALA A 9 12.68 10.92 12.44
N GLY A 10 13.45 9.83 12.59
CA GLY A 10 13.32 8.64 11.76
C GLY A 10 11.95 7.97 11.89
N ILE A 11 11.43 7.85 13.11
CA ILE A 11 10.08 7.28 13.36
C ILE A 11 9.00 8.14 12.70
N ILE A 12 9.08 9.46 12.84
CA ILE A 12 8.11 10.38 12.23
C ILE A 12 8.09 10.21 10.70
N VAL A 13 9.28 10.17 10.07
CA VAL A 13 9.39 9.98 8.62
C VAL A 13 8.86 8.60 8.20
N ALA A 14 9.15 7.55 8.94
CA ALA A 14 8.66 6.21 8.66
C ALA A 14 7.12 6.12 8.73
N VAL A 15 6.51 6.75 9.74
CA VAL A 15 5.04 6.81 9.87
C VAL A 15 4.43 7.60 8.71
N LEU A 16 5.02 8.74 8.32
CA LEU A 16 4.54 9.52 7.18
C LEU A 16 4.60 8.72 5.87
N ILE A 17 5.72 8.00 5.63
CA ILE A 17 5.85 7.14 4.45
C ILE A 17 4.82 6.00 4.50
N ALA A 18 4.59 5.38 5.66
CA ALA A 18 3.61 4.31 5.79
C ALA A 18 2.18 4.77 5.45
N VAL A 19 1.80 5.97 5.87
CA VAL A 19 0.47 6.54 5.54
C VAL A 19 0.37 6.89 4.06
N VAL A 20 1.39 7.53 3.48
CA VAL A 20 1.38 7.95 2.07
C VAL A 20 1.52 6.77 1.12
N ALA A 21 2.26 5.73 1.49
CA ALA A 21 2.51 4.56 0.66
C ALA A 21 1.23 3.80 0.29
N VAL A 22 0.22 3.75 1.17
CA VAL A 22 -1.07 3.09 0.88
C VAL A 22 -1.78 3.74 -0.30
N PHE A 23 -1.74 5.08 -0.39
CA PHE A 23 -2.35 5.84 -1.48
C PHE A 23 -1.52 5.83 -2.77
N PHE A 24 -0.21 5.58 -2.67
CA PHE A 24 0.68 5.47 -3.82
C PHE A 24 0.78 4.04 -4.37
N ALA A 25 0.50 3.03 -3.55
CA ALA A 25 0.63 1.62 -3.95
C ALA A 25 -0.52 1.14 -4.83
N SER A 26 -1.72 1.72 -4.71
CA SER A 26 -2.84 1.36 -5.56
C SER A 26 -3.78 2.52 -5.84
N SER A 27 -4.17 2.66 -7.10
CA SER A 27 -5.26 3.50 -7.60
C SER A 27 -6.61 3.08 -7.03
N ASP A 28 -6.73 1.78 -6.69
CA ASP A 28 -7.83 1.16 -5.96
C ASP A 28 -7.22 0.42 -4.75
N PRO A 29 -7.04 1.06 -3.60
CA PRO A 29 -6.50 0.37 -2.43
C PRO A 29 -7.44 -0.80 -2.11
N ASP A 30 -6.97 -2.03 -2.31
CA ASP A 30 -7.70 -3.32 -2.26
C ASP A 30 -8.40 -3.61 -0.89
N GLY A 31 -8.30 -2.69 0.07
CA GLY A 31 -9.10 -2.67 1.30
C GLY A 31 -10.32 -1.74 1.27
N LEU A 32 -10.33 -0.72 0.42
CA LEU A 32 -11.45 0.21 0.25
C LEU A 32 -12.52 -0.32 -0.68
N GLU A 33 -12.22 -1.18 -1.66
CA GLU A 33 -13.25 -1.82 -2.48
C GLU A 33 -14.19 -2.67 -1.60
N SER A 34 -13.61 -3.53 -0.74
CA SER A 34 -14.37 -4.27 0.27
C SER A 34 -15.16 -3.34 1.20
N THR A 35 -14.56 -2.23 1.61
CA THR A 35 -15.22 -1.24 2.48
C THR A 35 -16.34 -0.51 1.72
N ALA A 36 -16.14 -0.17 0.46
CA ALA A 36 -17.10 0.50 -0.41
C ALA A 36 -18.29 -0.41 -0.66
N LEU A 37 -18.06 -1.69 -0.96
CA LEU A 37 -19.12 -2.70 -1.07
C LEU A 37 -19.88 -2.90 0.25
N ILE A 38 -19.21 -2.79 1.41
CA ILE A 38 -19.90 -2.81 2.73
C ILE A 38 -20.79 -1.57 2.91
N ILE A 39 -20.33 -0.38 2.54
CA ILE A 39 -21.09 0.87 2.67
C ILE A 39 -22.19 0.97 1.58
N GLN A 40 -22.05 0.25 0.46
CA GLN A 40 -23.06 0.10 -0.59
C GLN A 40 -24.09 -0.98 -0.25
N GLY A 41 -23.81 -1.84 0.75
CA GLY A 41 -24.70 -2.93 1.17
C GLY A 41 -24.57 -4.21 0.35
N ASP A 42 -23.68 -4.22 -0.63
CA ASP A 42 -23.42 -5.35 -1.53
C ASP A 42 -22.45 -6.38 -0.93
N LYS A 43 -21.79 -6.05 0.19
CA LYS A 43 -20.93 -6.96 0.95
C LYS A 43 -21.18 -6.83 2.46
N THR A 44 -21.09 -7.95 3.19
CA THR A 44 -21.11 -7.95 4.66
C THR A 44 -19.71 -8.12 5.22
N LEU A 45 -19.47 -7.72 6.47
CA LEU A 45 -18.14 -7.66 7.12
C LEU A 45 -17.31 -8.95 7.01
N THR A 46 -17.95 -10.10 6.85
CA THR A 46 -17.32 -11.43 6.85
C THR A 46 -17.64 -12.27 5.62
N SER A 47 -18.46 -11.76 4.69
CA SER A 47 -18.88 -12.52 3.50
C SER A 47 -18.18 -12.02 2.24
N THR A 48 -17.91 -12.94 1.33
CA THR A 48 -17.42 -12.64 -0.02
C THR A 48 -18.45 -11.84 -0.79
N ALA A 49 -18.00 -10.83 -1.54
CA ALA A 49 -18.88 -10.07 -2.41
C ALA A 49 -19.49 -10.99 -3.48
N PRO A 50 -20.77 -10.82 -3.84
CA PRO A 50 -21.37 -11.51 -4.98
C PRO A 50 -20.55 -11.25 -6.26
N PRO A 51 -20.48 -12.20 -7.20
CA PRO A 51 -19.72 -12.03 -8.45
C PRO A 51 -20.27 -10.92 -9.37
N THR A 52 -21.41 -10.33 -9.03
CA THR A 52 -22.04 -9.19 -9.72
C THR A 52 -21.91 -7.88 -8.96
N ALA A 53 -21.20 -7.88 -7.83
CA ALA A 53 -20.99 -6.70 -7.02
C ALA A 53 -19.86 -5.88 -7.65
N GLU A 54 -20.22 -4.71 -8.17
CA GLU A 54 -19.29 -3.75 -8.76
C GLU A 54 -19.28 -2.51 -7.87
N VAL A 55 -18.09 -2.00 -7.54
CA VAL A 55 -17.98 -0.72 -6.85
C VAL A 55 -18.47 0.39 -7.77
N LYS A 56 -19.65 0.92 -7.47
CA LYS A 56 -20.12 2.15 -8.11
C LYS A 56 -19.36 3.33 -7.55
N GLU A 57 -18.43 3.85 -8.34
CA GLU A 57 -17.65 5.04 -7.99
C GLU A 57 -18.48 6.32 -8.00
N ASP A 58 -19.57 6.36 -8.77
CA ASP A 58 -20.44 7.54 -8.90
C ASP A 58 -21.70 7.37 -8.04
N ILE A 59 -21.56 7.55 -6.72
CA ILE A 59 -22.70 7.65 -5.80
C ILE A 59 -22.97 9.13 -5.53
N PRO A 60 -24.12 9.67 -5.95
CA PRO A 60 -24.43 11.07 -5.73
C PRO A 60 -24.44 11.39 -4.22
N GLY A 61 -23.59 12.33 -3.82
CA GLY A 61 -23.48 12.82 -2.44
C GLY A 61 -22.43 12.14 -1.56
N ARG A 62 -21.55 11.29 -2.10
CA ARG A 62 -20.42 10.70 -1.35
C ARG A 62 -19.07 11.19 -1.89
N PHE A 63 -18.08 11.26 -0.99
CA PHE A 63 -16.73 11.72 -1.29
C PHE A 63 -16.05 10.77 -2.28
N THR A 64 -15.89 11.22 -3.52
CA THR A 64 -15.03 10.60 -4.52
C THR A 64 -13.65 11.25 -4.45
N TYR A 65 -12.60 10.45 -4.33
CA TYR A 65 -11.22 10.91 -4.35
C TYR A 65 -10.52 10.24 -5.51
N GLU A 66 -10.18 11.00 -6.54
CA GLU A 66 -9.49 10.48 -7.72
C GLU A 66 -8.00 10.32 -7.37
N ALA A 67 -7.50 9.09 -7.44
CA ALA A 67 -6.11 8.80 -7.08
C ALA A 67 -5.14 9.56 -8.01
N PRO A 68 -4.04 10.14 -7.48
CA PRO A 68 -3.06 10.88 -8.28
C PRO A 68 -2.43 10.08 -9.42
N MET A 69 -2.46 8.74 -9.34
CA MET A 69 -1.95 7.82 -10.36
C MET A 69 -3.02 6.79 -10.75
N LYS A 70 -4.18 7.27 -11.20
CA LYS A 70 -5.31 6.46 -11.66
C LYS A 70 -4.94 5.39 -12.70
N ASP A 71 -4.02 5.70 -13.61
CA ASP A 71 -3.61 4.78 -14.70
C ASP A 71 -2.46 3.84 -14.32
N TYR A 72 -2.07 3.79 -13.04
CA TYR A 72 -1.03 2.87 -12.58
C TYR A 72 -1.61 1.46 -12.42
N SER A 73 -1.28 0.57 -13.35
CA SER A 73 -1.59 -0.86 -13.28
C SER A 73 -0.31 -1.65 -13.58
N LEU A 74 -0.08 -2.75 -12.84
CA LEU A 74 1.12 -3.59 -12.98
C LEU A 74 1.12 -4.47 -14.24
N GLY A 75 0.30 -4.13 -15.24
CA GLY A 75 0.12 -4.87 -16.49
C GLY A 75 -0.77 -6.09 -16.28
N GLU A 76 -1.89 -6.13 -17.00
CA GLU A 76 -2.92 -7.17 -16.91
C GLU A 76 -2.44 -8.58 -17.31
N SER A 77 -1.22 -8.72 -17.85
CA SER A 77 -0.72 -9.97 -18.43
C SER A 77 -0.63 -11.13 -17.43
N LEU A 78 -0.66 -10.89 -16.12
CA LEU A 78 -0.62 -11.92 -15.08
C LEU A 78 -1.74 -11.80 -14.02
N GLY A 79 -2.70 -10.88 -14.17
CA GLY A 79 -3.76 -10.63 -13.18
C GLY A 79 -3.24 -10.48 -11.75
N SER A 80 -3.96 -11.00 -10.76
CA SER A 80 -3.59 -10.94 -9.32
C SER A 80 -2.22 -11.55 -8.99
N ALA A 81 -1.62 -12.35 -9.89
CA ALA A 81 -0.28 -12.88 -9.67
C ALA A 81 0.80 -11.79 -9.77
N SER A 82 0.62 -10.74 -10.59
CA SER A 82 1.60 -9.65 -10.69
C SER A 82 1.68 -8.83 -9.39
N GLU A 83 0.55 -8.61 -8.73
CA GLU A 83 0.44 -7.93 -7.44
C GLU A 83 1.16 -8.71 -6.33
N ILE A 84 0.93 -10.02 -6.25
CA ILE A 84 1.62 -10.90 -5.30
C ILE A 84 3.13 -10.89 -5.55
N ILE A 85 3.55 -10.98 -6.82
CA ILE A 85 4.97 -10.96 -7.19
C ILE A 85 5.60 -9.60 -6.85
N ALA A 86 4.92 -8.48 -7.10
CA ALA A 86 5.39 -7.14 -6.76
C ALA A 86 5.51 -6.97 -5.24
N MET A 87 4.54 -7.46 -4.47
CA MET A 87 4.57 -7.45 -3.01
C MET A 87 5.76 -8.25 -2.47
N VAL A 88 5.90 -9.51 -2.87
CA VAL A 88 6.99 -10.38 -2.43
C VAL A 88 8.36 -9.79 -2.81
N SER A 89 8.47 -9.26 -4.04
CA SER A 89 9.70 -8.64 -4.53
C SER A 89 10.04 -7.36 -3.75
N GLY A 90 9.05 -6.52 -3.44
CA GLY A 90 9.22 -5.32 -2.62
C GLY A 90 9.70 -5.64 -1.20
N VAL A 91 9.16 -6.69 -0.58
CA VAL A 91 9.61 -7.17 0.73
C VAL A 91 11.06 -7.68 0.67
N LEU A 92 11.42 -8.47 -0.34
CA LEU A 92 12.79 -8.97 -0.49
C LEU A 92 13.80 -7.85 -0.74
N LEU A 93 13.45 -6.86 -1.57
CA LEU A 93 14.29 -5.70 -1.85
C LEU A 93 14.50 -4.83 -0.61
N SER A 94 13.43 -4.52 0.12
CA SER A 94 13.52 -3.74 1.37
C SER A 94 14.34 -4.47 2.44
N LEU A 95 14.13 -5.77 2.61
CA LEU A 95 14.95 -6.60 3.50
C LEU A 95 16.44 -6.55 3.09
N GLY A 96 16.72 -6.71 1.80
CA GLY A 96 18.08 -6.65 1.25
C GLY A 96 18.76 -5.31 1.49
N LEU A 97 18.04 -4.20 1.31
CA LEU A 97 18.53 -2.85 1.57
C LEU A 97 18.86 -2.64 3.05
N VAL A 98 17.97 -3.05 3.95
CA VAL A 98 18.19 -2.91 5.40
C VAL A 98 19.37 -3.77 5.86
N LEU A 99 19.44 -5.02 5.43
CA LEU A 99 20.56 -5.91 5.77
C LEU A 99 21.88 -5.40 5.18
N GLY A 100 21.86 -4.91 3.94
CA GLY A 100 23.03 -4.33 3.28
C GLY A 100 23.53 -3.08 3.98
N ALA A 101 22.64 -2.12 4.24
CA ALA A 101 22.97 -0.89 4.98
C ALA A 101 23.48 -1.21 6.39
N THR A 102 22.83 -2.13 7.10
CA THR A 102 23.25 -2.56 8.44
C THR A 102 24.63 -3.20 8.40
N LYS A 103 24.91 -4.06 7.42
CA LYS A 103 26.23 -4.71 7.27
C LYS A 103 27.34 -3.71 6.97
N ILE A 104 27.08 -2.71 6.13
CA ILE A 104 28.03 -1.63 5.81
C ILE A 104 28.28 -0.78 7.06
N LEU A 105 27.23 -0.39 7.77
CA LEU A 105 27.36 0.43 8.98
C LEU A 105 27.97 -0.34 10.16
N ALA A 106 27.77 -1.66 10.23
CA ALA A 106 28.38 -2.55 11.22
C ALA A 106 29.86 -2.86 10.93
N HIS A 107 30.34 -2.56 9.72
CA HIS A 107 31.76 -2.57 9.36
C HIS A 107 32.25 -1.18 8.94
N PRO A 108 32.21 -0.17 9.83
CA PRO A 108 32.53 1.21 9.46
C PRO A 108 34.04 1.46 9.30
N ASN A 109 34.91 0.51 9.64
CA ASN A 109 36.34 0.59 9.34
C ASN A 109 37.05 -0.76 9.61
N ARG A 110 37.72 -1.28 8.57
CA ARG A 110 38.96 -2.05 8.71
C ARG A 110 40.00 -1.36 7.84
#